data_AF-A0ABD5YUP1-F1
#
_entry.id   AF-A0ABD5YUP1-F1
#
_cell.length_a   1.000
_cell.length_b   1.000
_cell.length_c   1.000
_cell.angle_alpha   90.00
_cell.angle_beta   90.00
_cell.angle_gamma   90.00
#
_symmetry.space_group_name_H-M   'P 1'
#
loop_
_entity.id
_entity.type
_entity.pdbx_description
1 polymer ?
#
loop_
_entity_poly.entity_id
_entity_poly.type
_entity_poly.pdbx_seq_one_letter_code
_entity_poly.pdbx_strand_id
1 'polypeptide(L)'
;MILNAIIGAVVTVLSSFAIGPLAPILGGSVAGYLQRREGLSVGALSGVIASLPLVLLVLFAGAFFLFVPDQMLAGVGLFVVGAVFVVTLLLSALLGALGGYLGVYVRSEITH
;
A
#
# COMPACT_ATOMS: atom_id res chain seq x y z
N MET A 1 4.05 3.78 -17.35
CA MET A 1 3.02 3.74 -16.28
C MET A 1 3.23 2.54 -15.35
N ILE A 2 3.09 1.30 -15.84
CA ILE A 2 3.21 0.07 -15.01
C ILE A 2 4.64 -0.13 -14.47
N LEU A 3 5.68 0.02 -15.30
CA LEU A 3 7.07 -0.19 -14.86
C LEU A 3 7.48 0.74 -13.69
N ASN A 4 7.05 2.00 -13.73
CA ASN A 4 7.35 2.99 -12.69
C ASN A 4 6.56 2.70 -11.40
N ALA A 5 5.34 2.18 -11.52
CA ALA A 5 4.56 1.72 -10.37
C ALA A 5 5.21 0.48 -9.71
N ILE A 6 5.78 -0.44 -10.50
CA ILE A 6 6.51 -1.60 -9.98
C ILE A 6 7.75 -1.17 -9.19
N ILE A 7 8.50 -0.18 -9.68
CA ILE A 7 9.69 0.33 -8.97
C ILE A 7 9.27 0.97 -7.63
N GLY A 8 8.20 1.77 -7.62
CA GLY A 8 7.65 2.32 -6.37
C GLY A 8 7.16 1.23 -5.40
N ALA A 9 6.57 0.15 -5.92
CA ALA A 9 6.15 -0.98 -5.11
C ALA A 9 7.34 -1.72 -4.49
N VAL A 10 8.43 -1.92 -5.24
CA VAL A 10 9.67 -2.51 -4.72
C VAL A 10 10.25 -1.65 -3.59
N VAL A 11 10.31 -0.33 -3.78
CA VAL A 11 10.77 0.59 -2.73
C VAL A 11 9.86 0.51 -1.51
N THR A 12 8.53 0.45 -1.69
CA THR A 12 7.60 0.28 -0.56
C THR A 12 7.88 -1.02 0.19
N VAL A 13 8.02 -2.15 -0.51
CA VAL A 13 8.26 -3.45 0.12
C VAL A 13 9.56 -3.44 0.92
N LEU A 14 10.63 -2.85 0.36
CA LEU A 14 11.92 -2.73 1.04
C LEU A 14 11.84 -1.78 2.24
N SER A 15 11.15 -0.65 2.10
CA SER A 15 10.99 0.33 3.18
C SER A 15 10.02 -0.12 4.27
N SER A 16 9.09 -1.04 3.99
CA SER A 16 8.19 -1.62 4.99
C SER A 16 8.95 -2.33 6.11
N PHE A 17 10.14 -2.88 5.82
CA PHE A 17 11.01 -3.47 6.84
C PHE A 17 11.65 -2.43 7.77
N ALA A 18 11.77 -1.18 7.33
CA ALA A 18 12.41 -0.10 8.10
C ALA A 18 11.42 0.87 8.75
N ILE A 19 10.26 1.11 8.11
CA ILE A 19 9.33 2.21 8.47
C ILE A 19 7.86 1.73 8.53
N GLY A 20 7.62 0.43 8.36
CA GLY A 20 6.30 -0.21 8.52
C GLY A 20 5.19 0.47 7.71
N PRO A 21 4.15 1.04 8.36
CA PRO A 21 2.94 1.56 7.69
C PRO A 21 3.18 2.82 6.85
N LEU A 22 4.33 3.51 7.02
CA LEU A 22 4.66 4.73 6.28
C LEU A 22 5.37 4.44 4.94
N ALA A 23 5.78 3.20 4.71
CA ALA A 23 6.49 2.80 3.51
C ALA A 23 5.80 3.14 2.16
N PRO A 24 4.44 3.12 2.03
CA PRO A 24 3.77 3.49 0.79
C PRO A 24 4.04 4.94 0.36
N ILE A 25 4.36 5.83 1.30
CA ILE A 25 4.68 7.24 1.00
C ILE A 25 5.98 7.33 0.19
N LEU A 26 7.00 6.56 0.57
CA LEU A 26 8.29 6.52 -0.13
C LEU A 26 8.17 5.88 -1.51
N GLY A 27 7.47 4.75 -1.62
CA GLY A 27 7.26 4.14 -2.92
C GLY A 27 6.35 4.95 -3.84
N GLY A 28 5.35 5.62 -3.28
CA GLY A 28 4.52 6.58 -4.00
C GLY A 28 5.34 7.74 -4.56
N SER A 29 6.19 8.35 -3.73
CA SER A 29 7.02 9.49 -4.14
C SER A 29 8.07 9.14 -5.19
N VAL A 30 8.70 7.97 -5.11
CA VAL A 30 9.58 7.47 -6.18
C VAL A 30 8.82 7.28 -7.49
N ALA A 31 7.64 6.66 -7.44
CA ALA A 31 6.83 6.42 -8.64
C ALA A 31 6.31 7.75 -9.27
N GLY A 32 5.94 8.73 -8.44
CA GLY A 32 5.54 10.07 -8.86
C GLY A 32 6.67 10.90 -9.46
N TYR A 33 7.88 10.82 -8.89
CA TYR A 33 9.08 11.49 -9.42
C TYR A 33 9.45 11.00 -10.83
N LEU A 34 9.24 9.70 -11.09
CA LEU A 34 9.41 9.08 -12.40
C LEU A 34 8.27 9.42 -13.37
N GLN A 35 7.02 9.48 -12.90
CA GLN A 35 5.83 9.71 -13.73
C GLN A 35 5.28 11.14 -13.58
N ARG A 36 5.94 12.10 -14.25
CA ARG A 36 5.71 13.57 -14.16
C ARG A 36 4.24 14.03 -14.14
N ARG A 37 3.41 13.60 -15.09
CA ARG A 37 2.04 14.13 -15.28
C ARG A 37 0.94 13.36 -14.53
N GLU A 38 1.24 12.15 -14.06
CA GLU A 38 0.23 11.21 -13.51
C GLU A 38 0.65 10.65 -12.15
N GLY A 39 1.56 11.34 -11.44
CA GLY A 39 2.16 10.83 -10.20
C GLY A 39 1.15 10.49 -9.10
N LEU A 40 -0.01 11.15 -9.09
CA LEU A 40 -1.09 10.88 -8.13
C LEU A 40 -1.76 9.51 -8.39
N SER A 41 -2.13 9.23 -9.64
CA SER A 41 -2.71 7.94 -10.06
C SER A 41 -1.69 6.79 -9.96
N VAL A 42 -0.44 7.06 -10.34
CA VAL A 42 0.64 6.05 -10.28
C VAL A 42 1.11 5.79 -8.86
N GLY A 43 1.11 6.80 -7.99
CA GLY A 43 1.36 6.66 -6.55
C GLY A 43 0.27 5.83 -5.86
N ALA A 44 -1.01 6.08 -6.19
CA ALA A 44 -2.13 5.27 -5.70
C ALA A 44 -2.00 3.79 -6.13
N LEU A 45 -1.72 3.56 -7.43
CA LEU A 45 -1.48 2.22 -7.99
C LEU A 45 -0.28 1.51 -7.32
N SER A 46 0.82 2.23 -7.11
CA SER A 46 1.99 1.73 -6.39
C SER A 46 1.66 1.32 -4.95
N GLY A 47 0.89 2.14 -4.22
CA GLY A 47 0.42 1.83 -2.87
C GLY A 47 -0.49 0.60 -2.81
N VAL A 48 -1.37 0.43 -3.80
CA VAL A 48 -2.21 -0.78 -3.93
C VAL A 48 -1.37 -2.01 -4.24
N ILE A 49 -0.43 -1.92 -5.20
CA ILE A 49 0.46 -3.05 -5.55
C ILE A 49 1.33 -3.44 -4.34
N ALA A 50 1.83 -2.46 -3.60
CA ALA A 50 2.63 -2.71 -2.40
C ALA A 50 1.85 -3.35 -1.25
N SER A 51 0.51 -3.33 -1.30
CA SER A 51 -0.35 -4.01 -0.31
C SER A 51 -0.48 -5.52 -0.57
N LEU A 52 -0.02 -6.05 -1.71
CA LEU A 52 -0.11 -7.50 -2.04
C LEU A 52 0.41 -8.43 -0.92
N PRO A 53 1.58 -8.18 -0.31
CA PRO A 53 2.07 -9.01 0.79
C PRO A 53 1.11 -9.01 1.99
N LEU A 54 0.43 -7.89 2.22
CA LEU A 54 -0.57 -7.74 3.28
C LEU A 54 -1.84 -8.56 2.98
N VAL A 55 -2.24 -8.67 1.71
CA VAL A 55 -3.34 -9.54 1.27
C VAL A 55 -3.04 -11.00 1.63
N LEU A 56 -1.82 -11.48 1.36
CA LEU A 56 -1.41 -12.84 1.70
C LEU A 56 -1.43 -13.08 3.21
N LEU A 57 -0.97 -12.10 4.00
CA LEU A 57 -1.01 -12.16 5.45
C LEU A 57 -2.45 -12.24 5.98
N VAL A 58 -3.36 -11.47 5.40
CA VAL A 58 -4.78 -11.45 5.79
C VAL A 58 -5.48 -12.75 5.43
N LEU A 59 -5.22 -13.31 4.25
CA LEU A 59 -5.74 -14.62 3.86
C LEU A 59 -5.22 -15.72 4.80
N PHE A 60 -3.94 -15.67 5.14
CA PHE A 60 -3.33 -16.59 6.09
C PHE A 60 -3.96 -16.47 7.48
N ALA A 61 -4.10 -15.25 8.01
CA ALA A 61 -4.75 -14.99 9.30
C ALA A 61 -6.23 -15.42 9.31
N GLY A 62 -6.97 -15.15 8.22
CA GLY A 62 -8.35 -15.57 8.04
C GLY A 62 -8.49 -17.10 8.04
N ALA A 63 -7.54 -17.82 7.47
CA ALA A 63 -7.54 -19.28 7.45
C ALA A 63 -7.46 -19.90 8.87
N PHE A 64 -6.80 -19.25 9.84
CA PHE A 64 -6.77 -19.73 11.22
C PHE A 64 -8.16 -19.74 11.88
N PHE A 65 -9.03 -18.79 11.51
CA PHE A 65 -10.38 -18.72 12.07
C PHE A 65 -11.28 -19.85 11.58
N LEU A 66 -10.91 -20.55 10.50
CA LEU A 66 -11.62 -21.76 10.04
C LEU A 66 -11.46 -22.95 10.99
N PHE A 67 -10.44 -22.93 11.86
CA PHE A 67 -10.17 -23.98 12.84
C PHE A 67 -10.67 -23.65 14.25
N VAL A 68 -11.31 -22.48 14.43
CA VAL A 68 -11.85 -22.07 15.72
C VAL A 68 -13.19 -22.80 15.96
N PRO A 69 -13.33 -23.56 17.07
CA PRO A 69 -14.55 -24.33 17.34
C PRO A 69 -15.78 -23.46 17.61
N ASP A 70 -15.57 -22.28 18.20
CA ASP A 70 -16.60 -21.29 18.46
C ASP A 70 -16.90 -20.49 17.19
N GLN A 71 -18.05 -20.76 16.59
CA GLN A 71 -18.47 -20.11 15.34
C GLN A 71 -18.73 -18.61 15.49
N MET A 72 -19.17 -18.16 16.67
CA MET A 72 -19.40 -16.74 16.92
C MET A 72 -18.08 -16.00 17.04
N LEU A 73 -17.12 -16.57 17.76
CA LEU A 73 -15.75 -16.03 17.84
C LEU A 73 -15.07 -16.02 16.46
N ALA A 74 -15.23 -17.09 15.67
CA ALA A 74 -14.70 -17.18 14.31
C ALA A 74 -15.28 -16.10 13.39
N GLY A 75 -16.61 -15.88 13.44
CA GLY A 75 -17.30 -14.87 12.66
C GLY A 75 -16.86 -13.45 13.00
N VAL A 76 -16.74 -13.13 14.30
CA VAL A 76 -16.21 -11.84 14.77
C VAL A 76 -14.76 -11.66 14.33
N GLY A 77 -13.93 -12.69 14.45
CA GLY A 77 -12.53 -12.66 14.02
C GLY A 77 -12.38 -12.37 12.53
N LEU A 78 -13.12 -13.08 11.68
CA LEU A 78 -13.16 -12.83 10.23
C LEU A 78 -13.63 -11.41 9.89
N PHE A 79 -14.66 -10.91 10.58
CA PHE A 79 -15.15 -9.54 10.39
C PHE A 79 -14.07 -8.51 10.73
N VAL A 80 -13.40 -8.65 11.88
CA VAL A 80 -12.32 -7.75 12.30
C VAL A 80 -11.15 -7.79 11.33
N VAL A 81 -10.71 -8.98 10.92
CA VAL A 81 -9.64 -9.16 9.93
C VAL A 81 -10.00 -8.48 8.60
N GLY A 82 -11.23 -8.68 8.11
CA GLY A 82 -11.72 -8.03 6.90
C GLY A 82 -11.77 -6.51 7.03
N ALA A 83 -12.24 -5.98 8.16
CA ALA A 83 -12.29 -4.54 8.42
C ALA A 83 -10.88 -3.93 8.44
N VAL A 84 -9.94 -4.54 9.16
CA VAL A 84 -8.54 -4.10 9.22
C VAL A 84 -7.90 -4.14 7.83
N PHE A 85 -8.17 -5.17 7.03
CA PHE A 85 -7.68 -5.27 5.67
C PHE A 85 -8.16 -4.10 4.80
N VAL A 86 -9.47 -3.85 4.77
CA VAL A 86 -10.06 -2.75 3.99
C VAL A 86 -9.46 -1.40 4.40
N VAL A 87 -9.36 -1.13 5.71
CA VAL A 87 -8.77 0.11 6.23
C VAL A 87 -7.30 0.23 5.80
N THR A 88 -6.51 -0.84 5.90
CA THR A 88 -5.09 -0.81 5.54
C THR A 88 -4.89 -0.60 4.05
N LEU A 89 -5.75 -1.20 3.22
CA LEU A 89 -5.70 -1.07 1.76
C LEU A 89 -6.04 0.36 1.33
N LEU A 90 -7.08 0.95 1.92
CA LEU A 90 -7.45 2.35 1.69
C LEU A 90 -6.33 3.30 2.15
N LEU A 91 -5.77 3.10 3.34
CA LEU A 91 -4.66 3.92 3.84
C LEU A 91 -3.42 3.79 2.96
N SER A 92 -3.07 2.59 2.51
CA SER A 92 -1.91 2.36 1.64
C SER A 92 -2.08 3.05 0.28
N ALA A 93 -3.29 3.01 -0.28
CA ALA A 93 -3.61 3.71 -1.52
C ALA A 93 -3.55 5.25 -1.34
N LEU A 94 -4.11 5.77 -0.25
CA LEU A 94 -4.07 7.20 0.09
C LEU A 94 -2.64 7.70 0.32
N LEU A 95 -1.85 6.97 1.13
CA LEU A 95 -0.45 7.32 1.40
C LEU A 95 0.41 7.21 0.14
N GLY A 96 0.17 6.20 -0.70
CA GLY A 96 0.83 6.06 -2.00
C GLY A 96 0.49 7.22 -2.94
N ALA A 97 -0.77 7.65 -3.00
CA ALA A 97 -1.20 8.81 -3.77
C ALA A 97 -0.58 10.11 -3.26
N LEU A 98 -0.55 10.31 -1.94
CA LEU A 98 0.10 11.46 -1.29
C LEU A 98 1.60 11.49 -1.57
N GLY A 99 2.27 10.35 -1.46
CA GLY A 99 3.67 10.19 -1.84
C GLY A 99 3.88 10.58 -3.30
N GLY A 100 3.06 10.03 -4.20
CA GLY A 100 3.12 10.32 -5.64
C GLY A 100 2.94 11.79 -5.99
N TYR A 101 2.02 12.48 -5.30
CA TYR A 101 1.83 13.92 -5.43
C TYR A 101 3.07 14.71 -4.98
N LEU A 102 3.61 14.39 -3.79
CA LEU A 102 4.83 15.02 -3.26
C LEU A 102 6.04 14.81 -4.18
N GLY A 103 6.18 13.62 -4.78
CA GLY A 103 7.24 13.31 -5.73
C GLY A 103 7.20 14.17 -7.00
N VAL A 104 6.00 14.50 -7.50
CA VAL A 104 5.83 15.41 -8.64
C VAL A 104 6.15 16.85 -8.25
N TYR A 105 5.71 17.29 -7.06
CA TYR A 105 5.96 18.65 -6.57
C TYR A 105 7.45 18.94 -6.39
N VAL A 106 8.18 18.02 -5.74
CA VAL A 106 9.64 18.16 -5.56
C VAL A 106 10.34 18.19 -6.92
N ARG A 107 9.91 17.36 -7.87
CA ARG A 107 10.47 17.35 -9.23
C ARG A 107 10.26 18.68 -9.94
N SER A 108 9.06 19.28 -9.86
CA SER A 108 8.76 20.53 -10.55
C SER A 108 9.57 21.71 -10.02
N GLU A 109 9.80 21.74 -8.71
CA GLU A 109 10.58 22.79 -8.03
C GLU A 109 12.06 22.76 -8.45
N ILE A 110 12.66 21.57 -8.55
CA ILE A 110 14.09 21.40 -8.89
C ILE A 110 14.37 21.71 -10.37
N THR A 111 13.35 21.72 -11.23
CA THR A 111 13.48 21.99 -12.67
C THR A 111 13.21 23.44 -13.09
N HIS A 112 12.92 24.33 -12.13
CA HIS A 112 12.96 25.79 -12.33
C HIS A 112 14.36 26.33 -11.99
#